data_AF-A0A7Y5D8P7-F1
#
_entry.id   AF-A0A7Y5D8P7-F1
#
_cell.length_a   1.000
_cell.length_b   1.000
_cell.length_c   1.000
_cell.angle_alpha   90.00
_cell.angle_beta   90.00
_cell.angle_gamma   90.00
#
_symmetry.space_group_name_H-M   'P 1'
#
loop_
_entity.id
_entity.type
_entity.pdbx_description
1 polymer ?
#
loop_
_entity_poly.entity_id
_entity_poly.type
_entity_poly.pdbx_seq_one_letter_code
_entity_poly.pdbx_strand_id
1 'polypeptide(L)'
;MDLDTYRQLRSEARRHTRKPEDSDDLLQDALLIALENGRDDPAWLCGVIRNQATMQARSAIRRRRREAATVEAATVEAATIEAGIAHDPDRTPPSAVALLERLPPAARRVAVLALHGLNAEEIRRILGLSATAFRQRLTSIRKTLAMLAPAQRAEAMALAYIRDPARSADLQFGLVRRTLIAAIHGTGRSAADGTLPVDAIGTHDADGHLLILRGRTHTSPDGGNE
;
A
#
# COMPACT_ATOMS: atom_id res chain seq x y z
N MET A 1 32.67 -1.39 19.31
CA MET A 1 31.97 -0.18 19.78
C MET A 1 32.51 0.19 21.15
N ASP A 2 32.89 1.45 21.35
CA ASP A 2 33.40 1.93 22.64
C ASP A 2 32.25 2.24 23.63
N LEU A 3 32.56 2.25 24.92
CA LEU A 3 31.62 2.43 26.02
C LEU A 3 30.90 3.80 25.95
N ASP A 4 31.60 4.84 25.48
CA ASP A 4 31.05 6.18 25.34
C ASP A 4 30.07 6.29 24.17
N THR A 5 30.36 5.62 23.04
CA THR A 5 29.42 5.50 21.93
C THR A 5 28.15 4.76 22.35
N TYR A 6 28.30 3.66 23.11
CA TYR A 6 27.16 2.92 23.65
C TYR A 6 26.27 3.80 24.55
N ARG A 7 26.88 4.60 25.43
CA ARG A 7 26.16 5.55 26.31
C ARG A 7 25.42 6.64 25.51
N GLN A 8 26.03 7.16 24.45
CA GLN A 8 25.39 8.15 23.57
C GLN A 8 24.16 7.56 22.86
N LEU A 9 24.28 6.36 22.30
CA LEU A 9 23.16 5.67 21.63
C LEU A 9 22.03 5.34 22.60
N ARG A 10 22.36 4.92 23.83
CA ARG A 10 21.37 4.71 24.90
C ARG A 10 20.65 6.00 25.29
N SER A 11 21.37 7.11 25.34
CA SER A 11 20.77 8.44 25.59
C SER A 11 19.81 8.84 24.47
N GLU A 12 20.16 8.58 23.21
CA GLU A 12 19.29 8.84 22.06
C GLU A 12 18.04 7.95 22.08
N ALA A 13 18.18 6.66 22.41
CA ALA A 13 17.04 5.74 22.58
C ALA A 13 16.07 6.23 23.67
N ARG A 14 16.59 6.69 24.82
CA ARG A 14 15.79 7.25 25.92
C ARG A 14 14.97 8.47 25.54
N ARG A 15 15.42 9.29 24.59
CA ARG A 15 14.65 10.46 24.10
C ARG A 15 13.39 10.04 23.34
N HIS A 16 13.35 8.81 22.86
CA HIS A 16 12.29 8.28 22.04
C HIS A 16 11.36 7.31 22.78
N THR A 17 11.68 6.95 24.02
CA THR A 17 10.88 6.05 24.85
C THR A 17 10.33 6.77 26.08
N ARG A 18 9.15 6.37 26.55
CA ARG A 18 8.56 6.92 27.79
C ARG A 18 8.99 6.16 29.03
N LYS A 19 9.41 4.91 28.86
CA LYS A 19 9.91 4.04 29.93
C LYS A 19 11.39 3.75 29.72
N PRO A 20 12.16 3.61 30.80
CA PRO A 20 13.59 3.31 30.72
C PRO A 20 13.84 1.88 30.21
N GLU A 21 12.98 0.92 30.55
CA GLU A 21 13.05 -0.47 30.03
C GLU A 21 12.95 -0.53 28.49
N ASP A 22 11.99 0.17 27.90
CA ASP A 22 11.82 0.23 26.44
C ASP A 22 13.05 0.83 25.72
N SER A 23 13.88 1.62 26.41
CA SER A 23 15.08 2.25 25.81
C SER A 23 16.20 1.26 25.57
N ASP A 24 16.32 0.26 26.44
CA ASP A 24 17.35 -0.77 26.32
C ASP A 24 16.96 -1.76 25.22
N ASP A 25 15.67 -2.13 25.13
CA ASP A 25 15.12 -2.96 24.04
C ASP A 25 15.31 -2.28 22.66
N LEU A 26 14.98 -0.98 22.57
CA LEU A 26 15.13 -0.22 21.33
C LEU A 26 16.59 -0.13 20.87
N LEU A 27 17.53 0.03 21.82
CA LEU A 27 18.96 0.01 21.52
C LEU A 27 19.42 -1.37 21.07
N GLN A 28 18.97 -2.43 21.76
CA GLN A 28 19.31 -3.81 21.43
C GLN A 28 18.85 -4.16 20.01
N ASP A 29 17.62 -3.82 19.64
CA ASP A 29 17.11 -4.05 18.28
C ASP A 29 17.94 -3.29 17.24
N ALA A 30 18.34 -2.05 17.52
CA ALA A 30 19.17 -1.25 16.61
C ALA A 30 20.56 -1.89 16.40
N LEU A 31 21.18 -2.39 17.48
CA LEU A 31 22.46 -3.09 17.43
C LEU A 31 22.36 -4.43 16.68
N LEU A 32 21.24 -5.14 16.80
CA LEU A 32 21.00 -6.38 16.06
C LEU A 32 20.92 -6.11 14.55
N ILE A 33 20.18 -5.08 14.13
CA ILE A 33 20.11 -4.65 12.73
C ILE A 33 21.50 -4.23 12.22
N ALA A 34 22.28 -3.55 13.05
CA ALA A 34 23.64 -3.13 12.71
C ALA A 34 24.55 -4.34 12.46
N LEU A 35 24.47 -5.35 13.33
CA LEU A 35 25.20 -6.61 13.18
C LEU A 35 24.81 -7.35 11.89
N GLU A 36 23.50 -7.47 11.61
CA GLU A 36 22.99 -8.11 10.40
C GLU A 36 23.45 -7.41 9.10
N ASN A 37 23.61 -6.08 9.15
CA ASN A 37 24.05 -5.29 8.00
C ASN A 37 25.57 -5.06 7.97
N GLY A 38 26.32 -5.58 8.95
CA GLY A 38 27.76 -5.37 9.07
C GLY A 38 28.15 -3.90 9.22
N ARG A 39 27.32 -3.08 9.88
CA ARG A 39 27.55 -1.64 10.08
C ARG A 39 27.75 -1.31 11.55
N ASP A 40 28.61 -0.33 11.83
CA ASP A 40 28.91 0.15 13.18
C ASP A 40 28.89 1.68 13.31
N ASP A 41 28.50 2.39 12.24
CA ASP A 41 28.41 3.85 12.19
C ASP A 41 27.37 4.40 13.19
N PRO A 42 27.79 5.22 14.18
CA PRO A 42 26.90 5.81 15.17
C PRO A 42 25.80 6.70 14.58
N ALA A 43 26.09 7.44 13.50
CA ALA A 43 25.10 8.33 12.89
C ALA A 43 23.98 7.54 12.22
N TRP A 44 24.34 6.44 11.56
CA TRP A 44 23.39 5.50 10.98
C TRP A 44 22.55 4.81 12.07
N LEU A 45 23.17 4.37 13.16
CA LEU A 45 22.48 3.77 14.31
C LEU A 45 21.46 4.73 14.95
N CYS A 46 21.78 6.00 15.12
CA CYS A 46 20.81 7.02 15.57
C CYS A 46 19.61 7.12 14.62
N GLY A 47 19.83 7.00 13.31
CA GLY A 47 18.76 6.94 12.31
C GLY A 47 17.86 5.71 12.47
N VAL A 48 18.45 4.54 12.73
CA VAL A 48 17.74 3.28 12.96
C VAL A 48 16.86 3.38 14.22
N ILE A 49 17.43 3.84 15.34
CA ILE A 49 16.71 4.06 16.61
C ILE A 49 15.48 4.94 16.40
N ARG A 50 15.62 6.07 15.69
CA ARG A 50 14.51 6.99 15.41
C ARG A 50 13.42 6.36 14.56
N ASN A 51 13.79 5.58 13.55
CA ASN A 51 12.83 4.91 12.68
C ASN A 51 12.05 3.82 13.43
N GLN A 52 12.74 3.02 14.23
CA GLN A 52 12.13 1.99 15.08
C GLN A 52 11.17 2.59 16.10
N ALA A 53 11.58 3.65 16.81
CA ALA A 53 10.68 4.36 17.74
C ALA A 53 9.43 4.90 17.04
N THR A 54 9.57 5.45 15.83
CA THR A 54 8.44 5.94 15.03
C THR A 54 7.51 4.79 14.65
N MET A 55 8.04 3.62 14.27
CA MET A 55 7.24 2.44 13.97
C MET A 55 6.52 1.89 15.20
N GLN A 56 7.19 1.83 16.35
CA GLN A 56 6.61 1.38 17.62
C GLN A 56 5.48 2.32 18.05
N ALA A 57 5.68 3.65 18.01
CA ALA A 57 4.66 4.64 18.33
C ALA A 57 3.43 4.53 17.41
N ARG A 58 3.63 4.40 16.09
CA ARG A 58 2.52 4.19 15.14
C ARG A 58 1.78 2.89 15.40
N SER A 59 2.48 1.84 15.81
CA SER A 59 1.88 0.54 16.14
C SER A 59 1.09 0.60 17.45
N ALA A 60 1.58 1.30 18.46
CA ALA A 60 0.87 1.54 19.71
C ALA A 60 -0.41 2.37 19.50
N ILE A 61 -0.37 3.43 18.68
CA ILE A 61 -1.55 4.22 18.32
C ILE A 61 -2.58 3.35 17.60
N ARG A 62 -2.16 2.51 16.63
CA ARG A 62 -3.06 1.58 15.95
C ARG A 62 -3.62 0.51 16.89
N ARG A 63 -2.85 0.04 17.87
CA ARG A 63 -3.32 -0.91 18.88
C ARG A 63 -4.41 -0.27 19.75
N ARG A 64 -4.17 0.92 20.30
CA ARG A 64 -5.17 1.66 21.08
C ARG A 64 -6.45 1.98 20.30
N ARG A 65 -6.33 2.35 19.01
CA ARG A 65 -7.51 2.54 18.13
C ARG A 65 -8.31 1.25 17.92
N ARG A 66 -7.64 0.10 17.84
CA ARG A 66 -8.33 -1.20 17.75
C ARG A 66 -9.02 -1.53 19.07
N GLU A 67 -8.32 -1.38 20.20
CA GLU A 67 -8.89 -1.64 21.53
C GLU A 67 -10.12 -0.75 21.78
N ALA A 68 -10.06 0.54 21.45
CA ALA A 68 -11.20 1.45 21.54
C ALA A 68 -12.38 1.04 20.63
N ALA A 69 -12.09 0.68 19.37
CA ALA A 69 -13.12 0.21 18.42
C ALA A 69 -13.76 -1.14 18.84
N THR A 70 -13.05 -1.97 19.62
CA THR A 70 -13.58 -3.24 20.11
C THR A 70 -14.56 -3.00 21.27
N VAL A 71 -14.29 -1.99 22.11
CA VAL A 71 -15.20 -1.57 23.19
C VAL A 71 -16.48 -0.93 22.62
N GLU A 72 -16.38 -0.10 21.58
CA GLU A 72 -17.56 0.47 20.90
C GLU A 72 -18.38 -0.60 20.15
N ALA A 73 -17.73 -1.58 19.50
CA ALA A 73 -18.43 -2.67 18.82
C ALA A 73 -19.24 -3.55 19.80
N ALA A 74 -18.70 -3.82 20.99
CA ALA A 74 -19.41 -4.58 22.03
C ALA A 74 -20.67 -3.86 22.56
N THR A 75 -20.65 -2.52 22.62
CA THR A 75 -21.83 -1.72 23.01
C THR A 75 -22.90 -1.65 21.91
N VAL A 76 -22.51 -1.70 20.63
CA VAL A 76 -23.44 -1.68 19.49
C VAL A 76 -24.07 -3.05 19.23
N GLU A 77 -23.32 -4.14 19.47
CA GLU A 77 -23.81 -5.51 19.32
C GLU A 77 -24.94 -5.83 20.32
N ALA A 78 -24.87 -5.30 21.55
CA ALA A 78 -25.94 -5.43 22.54
C ALA A 78 -27.25 -4.69 22.15
N ALA A 79 -27.14 -3.55 21.46
CA ALA A 79 -28.31 -2.78 21.02
C ALA A 79 -28.93 -3.28 19.70
N THR A 80 -28.16 -4.00 18.87
CA THR A 80 -28.62 -4.45 17.55
C THR A 80 -29.42 -5.76 17.62
N ILE A 81 -29.25 -6.56 18.68
CA ILE A 81 -29.98 -7.84 18.83
C ILE A 81 -31.49 -7.62 19.13
N GLU A 82 -31.90 -6.47 19.68
CA GLU A 82 -33.32 -6.18 19.97
C GLU A 82 -34.11 -5.56 18.80
N ALA A 83 -33.45 -5.07 17.74
CA ALA A 83 -34.12 -4.29 16.68
C ALA A 83 -34.22 -5.01 15.32
N GLY A 84 -34.27 -6.33 15.32
CA GLY A 84 -34.38 -7.15 14.10
C GLY A 84 -35.83 -7.42 13.68
N ILE A 85 -36.33 -6.65 12.71
CA ILE A 85 -37.11 -7.06 11.50
C ILE A 85 -37.95 -5.85 11.04
N ALA A 86 -37.40 -5.07 10.12
CA ALA A 86 -38.18 -4.26 9.19
C ALA A 86 -37.47 -4.33 7.82
N HIS A 87 -38.03 -5.13 6.93
CA HIS A 87 -37.58 -5.25 5.54
C HIS A 87 -38.19 -4.09 4.75
N ASP A 88 -37.36 -3.15 4.34
CA ASP A 88 -37.74 -2.06 3.43
C ASP A 88 -37.34 -2.48 2.00
N PRO A 89 -38.31 -2.73 1.10
CA PRO A 89 -38.06 -3.23 -0.25
C PRO A 89 -37.61 -2.15 -1.24
N ASP A 90 -37.53 -0.87 -0.84
CA ASP A 90 -37.37 0.26 -1.80
C ASP A 90 -35.95 0.87 -1.83
N ARG A 91 -34.93 0.16 -1.36
CA ARG A 91 -33.54 0.65 -1.40
C ARG A 91 -32.86 0.27 -2.71
N THR A 92 -32.80 1.24 -3.63
CA THR A 92 -31.90 1.24 -4.79
C THR A 92 -30.49 0.81 -4.35
N PRO A 93 -29.87 -0.18 -5.02
CA PRO A 93 -28.60 -0.71 -4.57
C PRO A 93 -27.49 0.35 -4.65
N PRO A 94 -26.53 0.35 -3.71
CA PRO A 94 -25.41 1.27 -3.78
C PRO A 94 -24.59 0.97 -5.04
N SER A 95 -24.52 1.95 -5.94
CA SER A 95 -23.62 1.96 -7.08
C SER A 95 -22.20 1.54 -6.66
N ALA A 96 -21.48 0.81 -7.52
CA ALA A 96 -20.08 0.44 -7.30
C ALA A 96 -19.20 1.64 -6.89
N VAL A 97 -19.58 2.86 -7.31
CA VAL A 97 -18.96 4.12 -6.91
C VAL A 97 -19.09 4.38 -5.40
N ALA A 98 -20.29 4.22 -4.84
CA ALA A 98 -20.55 4.39 -3.41
C ALA A 98 -19.77 3.36 -2.56
N LEU A 99 -19.54 2.16 -3.09
CA LEU A 99 -18.71 1.16 -2.43
C LEU A 99 -17.22 1.56 -2.41
N LEU A 100 -16.70 2.08 -3.54
CA LEU A 100 -15.32 2.56 -3.65
C LEU A 100 -15.06 3.76 -2.73
N GLU A 101 -16.05 4.63 -2.53
CA GLU A 101 -15.94 5.78 -1.63
C GLU A 101 -15.71 5.37 -0.17
N ARG A 102 -16.26 4.23 0.27
CA ARG A 102 -16.07 3.70 1.64
C ARG A 102 -14.69 3.11 1.88
N LEU A 103 -13.89 2.88 0.83
CA LEU A 103 -12.52 2.38 0.96
C LEU A 103 -11.55 3.49 1.36
N PRO A 104 -10.55 3.20 2.22
CA PRO A 104 -9.41 4.10 2.42
C PRO A 104 -8.72 4.43 1.08
N PRO A 105 -8.19 5.65 0.88
CA PRO A 105 -7.66 6.09 -0.40
C PRO A 105 -6.61 5.13 -1.00
N ALA A 106 -5.73 4.58 -0.15
CA ALA A 106 -4.70 3.64 -0.56
C ALA A 106 -5.27 2.27 -1.01
N ALA A 107 -6.38 1.83 -0.41
CA ALA A 107 -7.09 0.61 -0.78
C ALA A 107 -7.95 0.82 -2.04
N ARG A 108 -8.56 2.00 -2.18
CA ARG A 108 -9.34 2.39 -3.36
C ARG A 108 -8.54 2.31 -4.65
N ARG A 109 -7.29 2.80 -4.66
CA ARG A 109 -6.38 2.70 -5.82
C ARG A 109 -6.16 1.24 -6.26
N VAL A 110 -5.99 0.33 -5.31
CA VAL A 110 -5.85 -1.11 -5.62
C VAL A 110 -7.15 -1.69 -6.16
N ALA A 111 -8.30 -1.36 -5.56
CA ALA A 111 -9.60 -1.84 -5.99
C ALA A 111 -9.94 -1.39 -7.43
N VAL A 112 -9.69 -0.12 -7.76
CA VAL A 112 -9.91 0.42 -9.11
C VAL A 112 -9.07 -0.34 -10.13
N LEU A 113 -7.76 -0.49 -9.90
CA LEU A 113 -6.89 -1.21 -10.83
C LEU A 113 -7.29 -2.68 -10.99
N ALA A 114 -7.69 -3.34 -9.91
CA ALA A 114 -8.20 -4.72 -9.97
C ALA A 114 -9.51 -4.82 -10.78
N LEU A 115 -10.41 -3.85 -10.65
CA LEU A 115 -11.66 -3.77 -11.45
C LEU A 115 -11.39 -3.51 -12.94
N HIS A 116 -10.24 -2.92 -13.29
CA HIS A 116 -9.74 -2.81 -14.66
C HIS A 116 -8.95 -4.06 -15.11
N GLY A 117 -8.96 -5.13 -14.33
CA GLY A 117 -8.36 -6.42 -14.71
C GLY A 117 -6.86 -6.50 -14.51
N LEU A 118 -6.26 -5.58 -13.75
CA LEU A 118 -4.84 -5.66 -13.45
C LEU A 118 -4.53 -6.81 -12.49
N ASN A 119 -3.49 -7.56 -12.81
CA ASN A 119 -3.02 -8.64 -11.95
C ASN A 119 -2.23 -8.07 -10.75
N ALA A 120 -2.01 -8.91 -9.75
CA ALA A 120 -1.35 -8.49 -8.51
C ALA A 120 0.08 -7.94 -8.72
N GLU A 121 0.82 -8.45 -9.70
CA GLU A 121 2.19 -8.00 -9.99
C GLU A 121 2.18 -6.63 -10.67
N GLU A 122 1.32 -6.45 -11.68
CA GLU A 122 1.10 -5.19 -12.39
C GLU A 122 0.70 -4.07 -11.41
N ILE A 123 -0.30 -4.34 -10.55
CA ILE A 123 -0.75 -3.36 -9.55
C ILE A 123 0.39 -2.98 -8.61
N ARG A 124 1.15 -3.97 -8.14
CA ARG A 124 2.29 -3.72 -7.24
C ARG A 124 3.37 -2.88 -7.91
N ARG A 125 3.69 -3.15 -9.17
CA ARG A 125 4.67 -2.37 -9.92
C ARG A 125 4.19 -0.94 -10.14
N ILE A 126 2.97 -0.74 -10.64
CA ILE A 126 2.39 0.58 -10.91
C ILE A 126 2.31 1.44 -9.65
N LEU A 127 1.94 0.85 -8.51
CA LEU A 127 1.78 1.56 -7.26
C LEU A 127 3.06 1.58 -6.40
N GLY A 128 4.16 0.96 -6.82
CA GLY A 128 5.41 0.87 -6.06
C GLY A 128 5.27 0.12 -4.73
N LEU A 129 4.52 -0.99 -4.71
CA LEU A 129 4.14 -1.69 -3.48
C LEU A 129 4.96 -2.96 -3.22
N SER A 130 5.45 -3.08 -1.99
CA SER A 130 5.91 -4.36 -1.47
C SER A 130 4.76 -5.36 -1.37
N ALA A 131 5.07 -6.66 -1.41
CA ALA A 131 4.08 -7.73 -1.26
C ALA A 131 3.25 -7.57 0.04
N THR A 132 3.90 -7.17 1.12
CA THR A 132 3.25 -6.94 2.42
C THR A 132 2.30 -5.75 2.37
N ALA A 133 2.72 -4.62 1.78
CA ALA A 133 1.87 -3.44 1.64
C ALA A 133 0.67 -3.69 0.71
N PHE A 134 0.82 -4.56 -0.29
CA PHE A 134 -0.29 -5.01 -1.14
C PHE A 134 -1.29 -5.89 -0.36
N ARG A 135 -0.80 -6.89 0.39
CA ARG A 135 -1.64 -7.72 1.26
C ARG A 135 -2.42 -6.91 2.29
N GLN A 136 -1.80 -5.91 2.92
CA GLN A 136 -2.47 -5.02 3.86
C GLN A 136 -3.65 -4.27 3.22
N ARG A 137 -3.49 -3.79 1.98
CA ARG A 137 -4.56 -3.12 1.23
C ARG A 137 -5.67 -4.10 0.84
N LEU A 138 -5.34 -5.32 0.40
CA LEU A 138 -6.34 -6.36 0.14
C LEU A 138 -7.15 -6.71 1.40
N THR A 139 -6.49 -6.84 2.56
CA THR A 139 -7.18 -7.06 3.84
C THR A 139 -8.09 -5.88 4.18
N SER A 140 -7.65 -4.65 3.93
CA SER A 140 -8.51 -3.46 4.12
C SER A 140 -9.75 -3.51 3.24
N ILE A 141 -9.60 -3.86 1.94
CA ILE A 141 -10.72 -4.00 1.02
C ILE A 141 -11.69 -5.06 1.54
N ARG A 142 -11.18 -6.25 1.90
CA ARG A 142 -11.99 -7.36 2.40
C ARG A 142 -12.78 -6.98 3.66
N LYS A 143 -12.17 -6.23 4.59
CA LYS A 143 -12.87 -5.74 5.79
C LYS A 143 -14.00 -4.79 5.43
N THR A 144 -13.78 -3.85 4.51
CA THR A 144 -14.83 -2.93 4.05
C THR A 144 -15.99 -3.68 3.38
N LEU A 145 -15.69 -4.70 2.56
CA LEU A 145 -16.70 -5.56 1.94
C LEU A 145 -17.46 -6.41 2.97
N ALA A 146 -16.80 -6.86 4.04
CA ALA A 146 -17.42 -7.63 5.11
C ALA A 146 -18.43 -6.81 5.94
N MET A 147 -18.31 -5.48 5.96
CA MET A 147 -19.28 -4.58 6.60
C MET A 147 -20.54 -4.33 5.75
N LEU A 148 -20.61 -4.87 4.53
CA LEU A 148 -21.81 -4.79 3.70
C LEU A 148 -22.87 -5.78 4.17
N ALA A 149 -24.14 -5.40 4.03
CA ALA A 149 -25.27 -6.29 4.25
C ALA A 149 -25.21 -7.51 3.31
N PRO A 150 -25.75 -8.68 3.71
CA PRO A 150 -25.67 -9.91 2.90
C PRO A 150 -26.17 -9.74 1.45
N ALA A 151 -27.26 -9.00 1.24
CA ALA A 151 -27.82 -8.72 -0.07
C ALA A 151 -26.84 -7.92 -0.96
N GLN A 152 -26.25 -6.85 -0.41
CA GLN A 152 -25.27 -6.01 -1.12
C GLN A 152 -23.99 -6.79 -1.48
N ARG A 153 -23.61 -7.76 -0.63
CA ARG A 153 -22.46 -8.63 -0.87
C ARG A 153 -22.71 -9.60 -2.01
N ALA A 154 -23.90 -10.21 -2.05
CA ALA A 154 -24.29 -11.11 -3.13
C ALA A 154 -24.34 -10.39 -4.49
N GLU A 155 -24.88 -9.17 -4.52
CA GLU A 155 -24.91 -8.33 -5.71
C GLU A 155 -23.51 -7.91 -6.17
N ALA A 156 -22.65 -7.46 -5.26
CA ALA A 156 -21.27 -7.11 -5.58
C ALA A 156 -20.49 -8.31 -6.16
N MET A 157 -20.74 -9.52 -5.65
CA MET A 157 -20.18 -10.76 -6.20
C MET A 157 -20.74 -11.04 -7.60
N ALA A 158 -22.06 -10.92 -7.81
CA ALA A 158 -22.67 -11.12 -9.12
C ALA A 158 -22.11 -10.14 -10.18
N LEU A 159 -21.94 -8.86 -9.82
CA LEU A 159 -21.34 -7.84 -10.70
C LEU A 159 -19.87 -8.15 -11.05
N ALA A 160 -19.11 -8.75 -10.11
CA ALA A 160 -17.74 -9.16 -10.37
C ALA A 160 -17.63 -10.33 -11.35
N TYR A 161 -18.64 -11.19 -11.44
CA TYR A 161 -18.69 -12.29 -12.41
C TYR A 161 -19.16 -11.85 -13.81
N ILE A 162 -19.90 -10.75 -13.91
CA ILE A 162 -20.41 -10.22 -15.19
C ILE A 162 -19.34 -9.39 -15.92
N ARG A 163 -18.52 -8.65 -15.19
CA ARG A 163 -17.42 -7.86 -15.77
C ARG A 163 -16.16 -8.71 -15.87
N ASP A 164 -16.00 -9.37 -17.01
CA ASP A 164 -14.64 -9.60 -17.50
C ASP A 164 -14.14 -8.23 -18.02
N PRO A 165 -13.13 -7.60 -17.39
CA PRO A 165 -12.60 -6.36 -17.94
C PRO A 165 -12.02 -6.69 -19.32
N ALA A 166 -12.66 -6.16 -20.36
CA ALA A 166 -12.25 -6.34 -21.75
C ALA A 166 -10.78 -5.91 -21.93
N ARG A 167 -9.85 -6.86 -21.78
CA ARG A 167 -8.46 -6.75 -22.19
C ARG A 167 -8.27 -7.23 -23.63
N SER A 168 -9.33 -7.21 -24.43
CA SER A 168 -9.28 -7.66 -25.82
C SER A 168 -8.89 -6.51 -26.73
N ALA A 169 -7.63 -6.08 -26.66
CA ALA A 169 -6.94 -5.71 -27.88
C ALA A 169 -6.23 -6.99 -28.34
N ASP A 170 -6.57 -7.50 -29.52
CA ASP A 170 -5.86 -8.62 -30.18
C ASP A 170 -4.46 -8.16 -30.57
N LEU A 171 -3.62 -7.96 -29.55
CA LEU A 171 -2.26 -7.49 -29.73
C LEU A 171 -1.35 -8.68 -29.90
N GLN A 172 -0.46 -8.60 -30.88
CA GLN A 172 0.67 -9.53 -30.98
C GLN A 172 1.65 -9.25 -29.83
N PHE A 173 1.35 -9.75 -28.63
CA PHE A 173 2.07 -9.46 -27.39
C PHE A 173 3.59 -9.63 -27.51
N GLY A 174 4.06 -10.59 -28.32
CA GLY A 174 5.49 -10.78 -28.58
C GLY A 174 6.15 -9.63 -29.36
N LEU A 175 5.45 -9.01 -30.32
CA LEU A 175 5.93 -7.82 -31.02
C LEU A 175 5.82 -6.58 -30.13
N VAL A 176 4.65 -6.38 -29.52
CA VAL A 176 4.40 -5.25 -28.61
C VAL A 176 5.41 -5.21 -27.47
N ARG A 177 5.72 -6.36 -26.87
CA ARG A 177 6.73 -6.44 -25.82
C ARG A 177 8.11 -6.06 -26.34
N ARG A 178 8.52 -6.54 -27.52
CA ARG A 178 9.83 -6.22 -28.12
C ARG A 178 9.96 -4.75 -28.46
N THR A 179 8.92 -4.14 -29.03
CA THR A 179 8.90 -2.72 -29.37
C THR A 179 8.92 -1.84 -28.12
N LEU A 180 8.12 -2.17 -27.10
CA LEU A 180 8.14 -1.46 -25.82
C LEU A 180 9.49 -1.57 -25.11
N ILE A 181 10.09 -2.77 -25.06
CA ILE A 181 11.43 -2.96 -24.50
C ILE A 181 12.46 -2.14 -25.26
N ALA A 182 12.48 -2.21 -26.60
CA ALA A 182 13.41 -1.45 -27.42
C ALA A 182 13.26 0.07 -27.20
N ALA A 183 12.03 0.56 -27.10
CA ALA A 183 11.76 1.98 -26.86
C ALA A 183 12.13 2.43 -25.43
N ILE A 184 11.98 1.55 -24.43
CA ILE A 184 12.49 1.78 -23.07
C ILE A 184 14.03 1.88 -23.06
N HIS A 185 14.73 1.05 -23.83
CA HIS A 185 16.20 1.09 -23.91
C HIS A 185 16.74 2.24 -24.79
N GLY A 186 16.10 2.53 -25.93
CA GLY A 186 16.59 3.48 -26.94
C GLY A 186 16.48 4.95 -26.57
N THR A 187 15.82 5.28 -25.45
CA THR A 187 15.54 6.67 -25.04
C THR A 187 16.55 7.26 -24.06
N GLY A 188 17.79 6.73 -24.06
CA GLY A 188 18.96 7.42 -23.51
C GLY A 188 19.26 7.20 -22.02
N ARG A 189 18.66 6.19 -21.39
CA ARG A 189 18.93 5.84 -19.97
C ARG A 189 19.00 4.33 -19.72
N SER A 190 19.37 3.55 -20.74
CA SER A 190 19.62 2.12 -20.56
C SER A 190 20.84 1.95 -19.65
N ALA A 191 20.72 1.12 -18.61
CA ALA A 191 21.89 0.59 -17.93
C ALA A 191 22.77 -0.13 -18.97
N ALA A 192 24.09 0.03 -18.87
CA ALA A 192 25.07 -0.57 -19.79
C ALA A 192 24.98 -2.11 -19.87
N ASP A 193 24.26 -2.73 -18.94
CA ASP A 193 24.10 -4.18 -18.77
C ASP A 193 22.77 -4.73 -19.33
N GLY A 194 22.08 -3.99 -20.21
CA GLY A 194 20.82 -4.45 -20.83
C GLY A 194 19.64 -4.63 -19.86
N THR A 195 19.80 -4.24 -18.59
CA THR A 195 18.75 -4.30 -17.58
C THR A 195 17.72 -3.19 -17.84
N LEU A 196 16.43 -3.56 -17.84
CA LEU A 196 15.33 -2.62 -17.99
C LEU A 196 15.35 -1.60 -16.83
N PRO A 197 15.27 -0.28 -17.09
CA PRO A 197 15.16 0.72 -16.04
C PRO A 197 13.93 0.43 -15.18
N VAL A 198 14.13 0.39 -13.86
CA VAL A 198 13.11 0.03 -12.85
C VAL A 198 11.92 1.00 -12.89
N ASP A 199 12.13 2.21 -13.43
CA ASP A 199 11.18 3.31 -13.44
C ASP A 199 10.43 3.46 -14.76
N ALA A 200 10.33 2.44 -15.61
CA ALA A 200 9.59 2.53 -16.87
C ALA A 200 8.56 1.40 -17.03
N ILE A 201 7.35 1.74 -17.47
CA ILE A 201 6.25 0.82 -17.74
C ILE A 201 5.77 1.03 -19.17
N GLY A 202 5.81 -0.02 -19.99
CA GLY A 202 5.18 -0.04 -21.31
C GLY A 202 3.74 -0.53 -21.22
N THR A 203 2.81 0.13 -21.91
CA THR A 203 1.39 -0.24 -21.99
C THR A 203 0.84 0.10 -23.38
N HIS A 204 -0.45 -0.15 -23.61
CA HIS A 204 -1.20 0.34 -24.76
C HIS A 204 -2.50 1.02 -24.30
N ASP A 205 -3.11 1.84 -25.16
CA ASP A 205 -4.48 2.35 -24.99
C ASP A 205 -5.53 1.41 -25.61
N ALA A 206 -6.81 1.76 -25.51
CA ALA A 206 -7.90 0.93 -26.02
C ALA A 206 -7.86 0.72 -27.55
N ASP A 207 -7.22 1.64 -28.28
CA ASP A 207 -7.04 1.59 -29.72
C ASP A 207 -5.79 0.80 -30.14
N GLY A 208 -4.97 0.37 -29.17
CA GLY A 208 -3.77 -0.43 -29.37
C GLY A 208 -2.49 0.40 -29.58
N HIS A 209 -2.54 1.72 -29.39
CA HIS A 209 -1.36 2.58 -29.45
C HIS A 209 -0.45 2.32 -28.25
N LEU A 210 0.85 2.16 -28.52
CA LEU A 210 1.84 1.84 -27.50
C LEU A 210 2.29 3.09 -26.73
N LEU A 211 2.26 3.01 -25.41
CA LEU A 211 2.60 4.10 -24.49
C LEU A 211 3.71 3.66 -23.54
N ILE A 212 4.58 4.60 -23.14
CA ILE A 212 5.62 4.37 -22.13
C ILE A 212 5.46 5.38 -21.01
N LEU A 213 5.21 4.89 -19.80
CA LEU A 213 5.12 5.67 -18.58
C LEU A 213 6.47 5.62 -17.85
N ARG A 214 7.08 6.77 -17.57
CA ARG A 214 8.34 6.86 -16.80
C ARG A 214 8.08 7.44 -15.41
N GLY A 215 8.50 6.72 -14.37
CA GLY A 215 8.30 7.02 -12.95
C GLY A 215 9.21 8.10 -12.37
N ARG A 216 9.69 9.06 -13.17
CA ARG A 216 10.32 10.24 -12.57
C ARG A 216 9.22 11.05 -11.89
N THR A 217 9.37 11.29 -10.59
CA THR A 217 8.68 12.39 -9.91
C THR A 217 8.93 13.66 -10.73
N HIS A 218 7.87 14.34 -11.17
CA HIS A 218 8.01 15.71 -11.66
C HIS A 218 8.63 16.53 -10.51
N THR A 219 9.90 16.88 -10.64
CA THR A 219 10.57 17.89 -9.81
C THR A 219 10.58 19.25 -10.50
N SER A 220 9.77 19.43 -11.53
CA SER A 220 9.51 20.76 -12.05
C SER A 220 8.47 21.40 -11.13
N PRO A 221 8.78 22.51 -10.42
CA PRO A 221 7.71 23.34 -9.90
C PRO A 221 6.85 23.80 -11.10
N ASP A 222 5.55 23.93 -10.88
CA ASP A 222 4.63 24.48 -11.87
C ASP A 222 5.15 25.84 -12.34
N GLY A 223 5.76 25.86 -13.52
CA GLY A 223 6.04 27.08 -14.25
C GLY A 223 4.74 27.53 -14.89
N GLY A 224 3.96 28.32 -14.16
CA GLY A 224 2.85 29.05 -14.76
C GLY A 224 3.38 29.93 -15.89
N ASN A 225 2.68 29.92 -17.02
CA ASN A 225 2.91 30.88 -18.09
C ASN A 225 2.54 32.29 -17.57
N GLU A 226 3.51 33.19 -17.53
CA GLU A 226 3.26 34.64 -17.66
C GLU A 226 2.94 34.99 -19.11
#